data_AF-A0A139SX49-F1
#
_entry.id   AF-A0A139SX49-F1
#
_cell.length_a   1.000
_cell.length_b   1.000
_cell.length_c   1.000
_cell.angle_alpha   90.00
_cell.angle_beta   90.00
_cell.angle_gamma   90.00
#
_symmetry.space_group_name_H-M   'P 1'
#
loop_
_entity.id
_entity.type
_entity.pdbx_description
1 polymer ?
#
loop_
_entity_poly.entity_id
_entity_poly.type
_entity_poly.pdbx_seq_one_letter_code
_entity_poly.pdbx_strand_id
1 'polypeptide(L)' 'MGIFDWKHWVVILIVVVLVFGTKKLKNLGSDLGETIKGFRRAMNEDEKTPPAAEPPAIEKKAEPASAAPLTEDALKK' A
#
# COMPACT_ATOMS: atom_id res chain seq x y z
N MET A 1 -12.21 38.00 13.78
CA MET A 1 -11.68 38.52 12.51
C MET A 1 -10.26 38.00 12.34
N GLY A 2 -10.10 36.71 12.07
CA GLY A 2 -8.78 36.09 11.97
C GLY A 2 -8.80 35.00 10.91
N ILE A 3 -8.06 35.23 9.83
CA ILE A 3 -7.82 34.29 8.72
C ILE A 3 -7.10 33.00 9.15
N PHE A 4 -6.75 32.88 10.45
CA PHE A 4 -6.04 31.75 11.05
C PHE A 4 -6.94 30.86 11.93
N ASP A 5 -8.26 30.97 11.81
CA ASP A 5 -9.18 30.03 12.46
C ASP A 5 -8.94 28.61 11.91
N TRP A 6 -8.59 27.66 12.77
CA TRP A 6 -8.44 26.23 12.45
C TRP A 6 -9.64 25.69 11.64
N LYS A 7 -10.85 26.21 11.91
CA LYS A 7 -12.07 25.86 11.19
C LYS A 7 -12.01 26.20 9.70
N HIS A 8 -11.32 27.29 9.31
CA HIS A 8 -11.14 27.67 7.91
C HIS A 8 -10.28 26.64 7.16
N TRP A 9 -9.19 26.18 7.78
CA TRP A 9 -8.33 25.13 7.22
C TRP A 9 -9.07 23.80 7.02
N VAL A 10 -9.95 23.43 7.96
CA VAL A 10 -10.79 22.24 7.83
C VAL A 10 -11.74 22.35 6.63
N VAL A 11 -12.38 23.49 6.43
CA VAL A 11 -13.28 23.71 5.27
C VAL A 11 -12.50 23.64 3.96
N ILE A 12 -11.31 24.23 3.89
CA ILE A 12 -10.45 24.17 2.70
C ILE A 12 -10.05 22.72 2.39
N LEU A 13 -9.66 21.93 3.39
CA LEU A 13 -9.34 20.52 3.20
C LEU A 13 -10.51 19.73 2.60
N ILE A 14 -11.72 19.95 3.12
CA ILE A 14 -12.93 19.32 2.60
C ILE A 14 -13.14 19.68 1.13
N VAL A 15 -13.03 20.96 0.76
CA VAL A 15 -13.20 21.41 -0.62
C VAL A 15 -12.16 20.78 -1.54
N VAL A 16 -10.88 20.74 -1.13
CA VAL A 16 -9.81 20.09 -1.90
C VAL A 16 -10.12 18.60 -2.12
N VAL A 17 -10.54 17.88 -1.08
CA VAL A 17 -10.90 16.46 -1.18
C VAL A 17 -12.09 16.25 -2.13
N LEU A 18 -13.08 17.16 -2.12
CA LEU A 18 -14.25 17.08 -3.01
C LEU A 18 -13.88 17.35 -4.48
N VAL A 19 -13.00 18.33 -4.74
CA VAL A 19 -12.57 18.69 -6.11
C VAL A 19 -11.67 17.60 -6.71
N PHE A 20 -10.70 17.11 -5.94
CA PHE A 20 -9.79 16.07 -6.42
C PHE A 20 -10.40 14.67 -6.35
N GLY A 21 -11.41 14.47 -5.50
CA GLY A 21 -12.05 13.19 -5.21
C GLY A 21 -11.18 12.29 -4.32
N THR A 22 -11.85 11.47 -3.49
CA THR A 22 -11.17 10.56 -2.55
C THR A 22 -10.33 9.48 -3.24
N LYS A 23 -10.67 9.11 -4.49
CA LYS A 23 -9.97 8.07 -5.26
C LYS A 23 -8.56 8.51 -5.68
N LYS A 24 -8.38 9.79 -6.08
CA LYS A 24 -7.07 10.35 -6.44
C LYS A 24 -6.22 10.59 -5.20
N LEU A 25 -6.80 11.15 -4.14
CA LEU A 25 -6.11 11.34 -2.86
C LEU A 25 -5.67 10.02 -2.23
N LYS A 26 -6.48 8.96 -2.34
CA LYS A 26 -6.11 7.65 -1.81
C LYS A 26 -4.93 7.04 -2.58
N ASN A 27 -4.95 7.08 -3.91
CA ASN A 27 -3.85 6.50 -4.70
C ASN A 27 -2.55 7.29 -4.46
N LEU A 28 -2.57 8.63 -4.62
CA LEU A 28 -1.38 9.46 -4.40
C LEU A 28 -0.94 9.49 -2.93
N GLY A 29 -1.89 9.48 -2.00
CA GLY A 29 -1.64 9.47 -0.56
C GLY A 29 -1.13 8.12 -0.06
N SER A 30 -1.42 6.99 -0.72
CA SER A 30 -0.86 5.69 -0.37
C SER A 30 0.62 5.64 -0.71
N ASP A 31 1.02 6.02 -1.93
CA ASP A 31 2.43 6.02 -2.35
C ASP A 31 3.28 7.00 -1.51
N LEU A 32 2.78 8.23 -1.33
CA LEU A 32 3.46 9.24 -0.51
C LEU A 32 3.42 8.86 0.98
N GLY A 33 2.32 8.27 1.43
CA GLY A 33 2.11 7.84 2.80
C GLY A 33 3.02 6.69 3.19
N GLU A 34 3.25 5.72 2.31
CA GLU A 34 4.20 4.62 2.54
C GLU A 34 5.63 5.12 2.67
N THR A 35 6.04 6.06 1.81
CA THR A 35 7.36 6.71 1.87
C THR A 35 7.56 7.47 3.19
N ILE A 36 6.58 8.29 3.57
CA ILE A 36 6.61 9.07 4.82
C ILE A 36 6.51 8.14 6.05
N LYS A 37 5.76 7.04 5.96
CA LYS A 37 5.63 6.03 7.03
C LYS A 37 6.95 5.31 7.28
N GLY A 38 7.71 4.98 6.23
CA GLY A 38 9.07 4.44 6.32
C GLY A 38 10.03 5.43 7.00
N PHE A 39 9.99 6.70 6.60
CA PHE A 39 10.78 7.76 7.23
C PHE A 39 10.43 7.95 8.72
N ARG A 40 9.14 8.00 9.05
CA ARG A 40 8.68 8.09 10.44
C ARG A 40 9.10 6.84 11.24
N ARG A 41 9.00 5.65 10.66
CA ARG A 41 9.45 4.41 11.31
C ARG A 41 10.94 4.44 11.60
N ALA A 42 11.79 4.76 10.64
CA ALA A 42 13.23 4.88 10.84
C ALA A 42 13.56 5.89 11.94
N MET A 43 12.89 7.06 11.93
CA MET A 43 13.07 8.10 12.93
C MET A 43 12.56 7.72 14.34
N ASN A 44 11.68 6.73 14.45
CA ASN A 44 11.20 6.18 15.74
C ASN A 44 11.95 4.89 16.15
N GLU A 45 12.50 4.13 15.21
CA GLU A 45 13.34 2.93 15.45
C GLU A 45 14.71 3.31 16.02
N ASP A 46 15.24 4.48 15.68
CA ASP A 46 16.45 5.04 16.32
C ASP A 46 16.27 5.21 17.85
N GLU A 47 15.03 5.30 18.36
CA GLU A 47 14.74 5.31 19.81
C GLU A 47 14.35 3.94 20.40
N LYS A 48 14.06 2.90 19.59
CA LYS A 48 13.67 1.56 20.09
C LYS A 48 13.85 0.47 19.00
N THR A 49 14.74 -0.48 19.27
CA THR A 49 14.97 -1.71 18.48
C THR A 49 13.68 -2.56 18.27
N PRO A 50 13.55 -3.36 17.17
CA PRO A 50 12.30 -3.50 16.41
C PRO A 50 11.52 -4.81 16.62
N PRO A 51 10.28 -4.91 16.06
CA PRO A 51 9.91 -6.08 15.30
C PRO A 51 9.63 -5.71 13.83
N ALA A 52 10.26 -6.48 12.94
CA ALA A 52 10.06 -6.49 11.51
C ALA A 52 8.57 -6.43 11.13
N ALA A 53 8.22 -5.51 10.22
CA ALA A 53 6.98 -5.65 9.46
C ALA A 53 7.30 -6.46 8.22
N GLU A 54 6.77 -7.68 8.21
CA GLU A 54 6.71 -8.57 7.07
C GLU A 54 6.14 -7.82 5.85
N PRO A 55 6.75 -7.95 4.65
CA PRO A 55 6.10 -7.50 3.42
C PRO A 55 4.80 -8.31 3.25
N PRO A 56 3.67 -7.69 2.87
CA PRO A 56 2.47 -8.45 2.56
C PRO A 56 2.82 -9.43 1.44
N ALA A 57 2.64 -10.71 1.76
CA ALA A 57 2.81 -11.80 0.83
C ALA A 57 2.06 -11.48 -0.46
N ILE A 58 2.80 -11.60 -1.56
CA ILE A 58 2.33 -11.66 -2.93
C ILE A 58 1.07 -12.55 -2.95
N GLU A 59 -0.11 -11.95 -3.13
CA GLU A 59 -1.31 -12.68 -3.49
C GLU A 59 -1.17 -13.15 -4.94
N LYS A 60 -0.44 -14.26 -5.09
CA LYS A 60 -0.46 -15.13 -6.25
C LYS A 60 -1.80 -15.87 -6.21
N LYS A 61 -2.83 -15.33 -6.88
CA LYS A 61 -4.11 -16.04 -7.08
C LYS A 61 -4.50 -16.07 -8.55
N ALA A 62 -4.74 -17.31 -9.00
CA ALA A 62 -5.17 -17.80 -10.33
C ALA A 62 -4.05 -17.77 -11.40
N GLU A 63 -3.60 -18.89 -11.96
CA GLU A 63 -4.41 -19.98 -12.53
C GLU A 63 -3.72 -21.36 -12.41
N PRO A 64 -4.45 -22.41 -11.98
CA PRO A 64 -4.05 -23.80 -12.08
C PRO A 64 -4.71 -24.45 -13.30
N ALA A 65 -3.97 -24.77 -14.36
CA ALA A 65 -4.31 -25.84 -15.31
C ALA A 65 -3.30 -25.86 -16.47
N SER A 66 -2.40 -26.85 -16.43
CA SER A 66 -2.04 -27.71 -17.57
C SER A 66 -0.63 -28.27 -17.35
N ALA A 67 -0.51 -29.12 -16.33
CA ALA A 67 0.46 -30.20 -16.36
C ALA A 67 -0.31 -31.44 -16.87
N ALA A 68 -0.41 -31.58 -18.19
CA ALA A 68 -0.73 -32.87 -18.78
C ALA A 68 0.51 -33.76 -18.62
N PRO A 69 0.45 -34.89 -17.89
CA PRO A 69 1.58 -35.81 -17.81
C PRO A 69 1.69 -36.54 -19.14
N LEU A 70 2.72 -36.21 -19.92
CA LEU A 70 3.11 -37.01 -21.07
C LEU A 70 3.74 -38.31 -20.58
N THR A 71 2.95 -39.38 -20.68
CA THR A 71 3.35 -40.68 -21.22
C THR A 71 4.60 -41.32 -20.63
N GLU A 72 4.35 -42.10 -19.58
CA GLU A 72 4.72 -43.50 -19.36
C GLU A 72 5.33 -44.31 -20.55
N ASP A 73 6.38 -43.82 -21.22
CA ASP A 73 7.06 -44.52 -22.34
C ASP A 73 8.38 -45.24 -21.93
N ALA A 74 8.62 -45.45 -20.63
CA ALA A 74 9.88 -46.00 -20.13
C ALA A 74 9.82 -47.46 -19.62
N LEU A 75 8.73 -48.18 -19.88
CA LEU A 75 8.64 -49.57 -19.42
C LEU A 75 7.80 -50.43 -20.39
N LYS A 76 8.37 -50.81 -21.55
CA LYS A 76 8.27 -52.15 -22.19
C LYS A 76 8.59 -52.13 -23.70
N LYS A 77 9.88 -52.21 -24.07
CA LYS A 77 10.36 -53.08 -25.16
C LYS A 77 11.87 -53.29 -25.10
#